data_AF-A0A075HMK2-F1
#
_entry.id   AF-A0A075HMK2-F1
#
_cell.length_a   1.000
_cell.length_b   1.000
_cell.length_c   1.000
_cell.angle_alpha   90.00
_cell.angle_beta   90.00
_cell.angle_gamma   90.00
#
_symmetry.space_group_name_H-M   'P 1'
#
loop_
_entity.id
_entity.type
_entity.pdbx_description
1 polymer ?
#
loop_
_entity_poly.entity_id
_entity_poly.type
_entity_poly.pdbx_seq_one_letter_code
_entity_poly.pdbx_strand_id
1 'polypeptide(L)'
;MSDSNFTQLVKEVTDLVDKMAELSYTVAEHHPYWKLLYSCVEISKIVLERWDDEISTEDVSEIQWMISELQNSLNKLKDEK
;
A
#
# COMPACT_ATOMS: atom_id res chain seq x y z
N MET A 1 4.65 -8.71 -25.71
CA MET A 1 4.28 -9.53 -24.53
C MET A 1 2.83 -9.89 -24.70
N SER A 2 2.43 -11.14 -24.47
CA SER A 2 1.00 -11.52 -24.48
C SER A 2 0.32 -10.99 -23.22
N ASP A 3 -0.97 -10.66 -23.31
CA ASP A 3 -1.79 -10.19 -22.18
C ASP A 3 -1.70 -11.15 -20.98
N SER A 4 -1.58 -12.46 -21.25
CA SER A 4 -1.37 -13.50 -20.24
C SER A 4 -0.13 -13.32 -19.36
N ASN A 5 0.96 -12.74 -19.88
CA ASN A 5 2.17 -12.51 -19.08
C ASN A 5 2.01 -11.31 -18.15
N PHE A 6 1.19 -10.33 -18.55
CA PHE A 6 0.94 -9.14 -17.76
C PHE A 6 -0.01 -9.43 -16.60
N THR A 7 -1.11 -10.16 -16.84
CA THR A 7 -2.01 -10.63 -15.77
C THR A 7 -1.26 -11.49 -14.73
N GLN A 8 -0.33 -12.34 -15.19
CA GLN A 8 0.50 -13.15 -14.29
C GLN A 8 1.41 -12.27 -13.42
N LEU A 9 2.01 -11.22 -13.99
CA LEU A 9 2.85 -10.29 -13.24
C LEU A 9 2.05 -9.53 -12.18
N VAL A 10 0.83 -9.05 -12.52
CA VAL A 10 -0.06 -8.37 -11.56
C VAL A 10 -0.34 -9.27 -10.37
N LYS A 11 -0.69 -10.54 -10.63
CA LYS A 11 -0.92 -11.52 -9.58
C LYS A 11 0.32 -11.74 -8.69
N GLU A 12 1.49 -11.91 -9.29
CA GLU A 12 2.74 -12.10 -8.54
C GLU A 12 3.07 -10.89 -7.65
N VAL A 13 2.80 -9.67 -8.13
CA VAL A 13 2.98 -8.46 -7.34
C VAL A 13 1.94 -8.36 -6.22
N THR A 14 0.68 -8.71 -6.47
CA THR A 14 -0.37 -8.77 -5.43
C THR A 14 0.02 -9.73 -4.32
N ASP A 15 0.48 -10.94 -4.66
CA ASP A 15 0.92 -11.94 -3.67
C ASP A 15 2.12 -11.43 -2.83
N LEU A 16 2.99 -10.59 -3.39
CA LEU A 16 4.08 -9.94 -2.65
C LEU A 16 3.58 -8.82 -1.74
N VAL A 17 2.64 -8.01 -2.21
CA VAL A 17 2.02 -6.93 -1.43
C VAL A 17 1.26 -7.50 -0.23
N ASP A 18 0.57 -8.63 -0.37
CA ASP A 18 -0.11 -9.30 0.74
C ASP A 18 0.89 -9.76 1.83
N LYS A 19 2.06 -10.27 1.45
CA LYS A 19 3.13 -10.59 2.41
C LYS A 19 3.69 -9.34 3.10
N MET A 20 3.78 -8.22 2.39
CA MET A 20 4.14 -6.93 3.00
C MET A 20 3.05 -6.46 3.97
N ALA A 21 1.78 -6.71 3.66
CA ALA A 21 0.66 -6.41 4.55
C ALA A 21 0.75 -7.19 5.86
N GLU A 22 0.97 -8.50 5.79
CA GLU A 22 1.19 -9.34 6.97
C GLU A 22 2.31 -8.79 7.87
N LEU A 23 3.45 -8.41 7.28
CA LEU A 23 4.55 -7.78 8.01
C LEU A 23 4.12 -6.46 8.67
N SER A 24 3.40 -5.61 7.93
CA SER A 24 2.94 -4.30 8.41
C SER A 24 1.92 -4.40 9.54
N TYR A 25 1.07 -5.44 9.53
CA TYR A 25 0.01 -5.63 10.52
C TYR A 25 0.49 -6.34 11.78
N THR A 26 1.36 -7.35 11.66
CA THR A 26 1.65 -8.29 12.75
C THR A 26 2.95 -8.00 13.51
N VAL A 27 4.00 -7.58 12.80
CA VAL A 27 5.34 -7.39 13.39
C VAL A 27 5.62 -5.91 13.64
N ALA A 28 4.95 -5.04 12.89
CA ALA A 28 5.40 -3.68 12.75
C ALA A 28 4.69 -2.67 13.68
N GLU A 29 3.56 -2.92 14.35
CA GLU A 29 2.94 -1.89 15.23
C GLU A 29 3.94 -1.30 16.27
N HIS A 30 4.96 -2.06 16.65
CA HIS A 30 6.04 -1.62 17.55
C HIS A 30 7.29 -1.03 16.85
N HIS A 31 7.39 -1.09 15.52
CA HIS A 31 8.55 -0.63 14.74
C HIS A 31 8.36 0.80 14.21
N PRO A 32 9.30 1.74 14.39
CA PRO A 32 9.07 3.17 14.11
C PRO A 32 8.64 3.52 12.67
N TYR A 33 8.92 2.65 11.70
CA TYR A 33 8.58 2.86 10.27
C TYR A 33 7.34 2.10 9.80
N TRP A 34 6.61 1.43 10.69
CA TRP A 34 5.50 0.56 10.31
C TRP A 34 4.38 1.25 9.59
N LYS A 35 4.02 2.45 10.07
CA LYS A 35 2.92 3.22 9.52
C LYS A 35 3.24 3.71 8.09
N LEU A 36 4.52 3.94 7.79
CA LEU A 36 4.98 4.21 6.43
C LEU A 36 4.79 3.00 5.52
N LEU A 37 5.23 1.82 5.96
CA LEU A 37 5.08 0.59 5.20
C LEU A 37 3.60 0.26 4.99
N TYR A 38 2.79 0.34 6.04
CA TYR A 38 1.35 0.13 6.02
C TYR A 38 0.66 1.00 4.96
N SER A 39 0.86 2.33 5.01
CA SER A 39 0.21 3.24 4.06
C SER A 39 0.60 2.94 2.60
N CYS A 40 1.85 2.59 2.34
CA CYS A 40 2.29 2.18 0.99
C CYS A 40 1.63 0.87 0.54
N VAL A 41 1.50 -0.10 1.45
CA VAL A 41 0.85 -1.39 1.17
C VAL A 41 -0.62 -1.19 0.84
N GLU A 42 -1.36 -0.44 1.64
CA GLU A 42 -2.79 -0.21 1.39
C GLU A 42 -3.03 0.48 0.04
N ILE A 43 -2.25 1.51 -0.29
CA ILE A 43 -2.32 2.16 -1.61
C ILE A 43 -2.04 1.14 -2.73
N SER A 44 -1.03 0.29 -2.54
CA SER A 44 -0.67 -0.73 -3.54
C SER A 44 -1.78 -1.76 -3.73
N LYS A 45 -2.45 -2.17 -2.65
CA LYS A 45 -3.59 -3.12 -2.72
C LYS A 45 -4.75 -2.53 -3.51
N ILE A 46 -5.17 -1.30 -3.19
CA ILE A 46 -6.27 -0.62 -3.91
C ILE A 46 -5.95 -0.53 -5.40
N VAL A 47 -4.73 -0.13 -5.76
CA VAL A 47 -4.31 0.00 -7.16
C VAL A 47 -4.26 -1.35 -7.89
N LEU A 48 -3.78 -2.40 -7.22
CA LEU A 48 -3.68 -3.74 -7.83
C LEU A 48 -5.04 -4.43 -7.95
N GLU A 49 -5.94 -4.23 -6.99
CA GLU A 49 -7.32 -4.74 -7.05
C GLU A 49 -8.12 -4.10 -8.21
N ARG A 50 -7.83 -2.83 -8.52
CA ARG A 50 -8.44 -2.08 -9.63
C ARG A 50 -7.60 -2.09 -10.91
N TRP A 51 -6.57 -2.91 -11.00
CA TRP A 51 -5.58 -2.78 -12.09
C TRP A 51 -6.17 -2.88 -13.50
N ASP A 52 -7.16 -3.76 -13.68
CA ASP A 52 -7.89 -3.96 -14.94
C ASP A 52 -9.30 -3.34 -14.90
N ASP A 53 -9.57 -2.44 -13.94
CA ASP A 53 -10.87 -1.80 -13.67
C ASP A 53 -10.69 -0.27 -13.47
N GLU A 54 -11.79 0.44 -13.21
CA GLU A 54 -11.75 1.86 -12.86
C GLU A 54 -11.52 2.07 -11.36
N ILE A 55 -10.64 3.02 -11.01
CA ILE A 55 -10.51 3.51 -9.63
C ILE A 55 -11.74 4.36 -9.30
N SER A 56 -12.52 3.93 -8.32
CA SER A 56 -13.73 4.62 -7.89
C SER A 56 -13.42 5.87 -7.07
N THR A 57 -14.45 6.72 -6.84
CA THR A 57 -14.29 7.88 -5.96
C THR A 57 -13.99 7.49 -4.50
N GLU A 58 -14.49 6.33 -4.07
CA GLU A 58 -14.18 5.77 -2.75
C GLU A 58 -12.71 5.37 -2.68
N ASP A 59 -12.22 4.63 -3.68
CA ASP A 59 -10.81 4.23 -3.78
C ASP A 59 -9.87 5.46 -3.75
N VAL A 60 -10.22 6.54 -4.46
CA VAL A 60 -9.48 7.82 -4.42
C VAL A 60 -9.48 8.41 -3.01
N SER A 61 -10.62 8.39 -2.31
CA SER A 61 -10.75 8.92 -0.96
C SER A 61 -9.92 8.12 0.05
N GLU A 62 -9.92 6.80 -0.08
CA GLU A 62 -9.07 5.90 0.71
C GLU A 62 -7.58 6.15 0.46
N ILE A 63 -7.16 6.26 -0.81
CA ILE A 63 -5.77 6.60 -1.17
C ILE A 63 -5.36 7.95 -0.57
N GLN A 64 -6.21 8.96 -0.64
CA GLN A 64 -5.94 10.28 -0.04
C GLN A 64 -5.78 10.21 1.48
N TRP A 65 -6.59 9.38 2.14
CA TRP A 65 -6.44 9.13 3.57
C TRP A 65 -5.10 8.45 3.88
N MET A 66 -4.72 7.42 3.13
CA MET A 66 -3.43 6.73 3.30
C MET A 66 -2.24 7.67 3.07
N ILE A 67 -2.32 8.57 2.09
CA ILE A 67 -1.30 9.60 1.85
C ILE A 67 -1.18 10.55 3.05
N SER A 68 -2.30 10.94 3.64
CA SER A 68 -2.31 11.80 4.83
C SER A 68 -1.64 11.12 6.02
N GLU A 69 -1.92 9.83 6.22
CA GLU A 69 -1.27 9.02 7.26
C GLU A 69 0.24 8.85 7.03
N LEU A 70 0.65 8.69 5.77
CA LEU A 70 2.06 8.63 5.38
C LEU A 70 2.76 9.96 5.67
N GLN A 71 2.16 11.09 5.30
CA GLN A 71 2.69 12.43 5.60
C GLN A 71 2.80 12.67 7.11
N ASN A 72 1.77 12.31 7.88
CA ASN A 72 1.78 12.41 9.34
C ASN A 72 2.92 11.59 9.96
N SER A 73 3.13 10.38 9.46
CA SER A 73 4.21 9.49 9.92
C SER A 73 5.60 10.07 9.63
N LEU A 74 5.80 10.65 8.43
CA LEU A 74 7.05 11.32 8.09
C LEU A 74 7.31 12.57 8.94
N ASN A 75 6.28 13.34 9.29
CA ASN A 75 6.42 14.52 10.13
C ASN A 75 6.85 14.15 11.56
N LYS A 76 6.25 13.11 12.16
CA LYS A 76 6.67 12.60 13.48
C LYS A 76 8.17 12.26 13.52
N LEU A 77 8.68 11.58 12.49
CA LEU A 77 10.10 11.23 12.38
C LEU A 77 11.04 12.44 12.21
N LYS A 78 10.52 13.57 11.71
CA LYS A 78 11.28 14.83 11.64
C LYS A 78 11.30 15.53 12.99
N ASP A 79 10.20 15.49 13.74
CA ASP A 79 10.06 16.12 15.05
C ASP A 79 10.79 15.35 16.16
N GLU A 80 11.09 14.05 15.94
CA GLU A 80 11.91 13.21 16.82
C GLU A 80 13.44 13.42 16.67
N LYS A 81 13.88 14.31 15.78
CA LYS A 81 15.30 14.65 15.55
C LYS A 81 15.66 16.03 16.08
#